data_AF-A0A550GTZ1-F1
#
_entry.id   AF-A0A550GTZ1-F1
#
_cell.length_a   1.000
_cell.length_b   1.000
_cell.length_c   1.000
_cell.angle_alpha   90.00
_cell.angle_beta   90.00
_cell.angle_gamma   90.00
#
_symmetry.space_group_name_H-M   'P 1'
#
loop_
_entity.id
_entity.type
_entity.pdbx_description
1 polymer ?
#
loop_
_entity_poly.entity_id
_entity_poly.type
_entity_poly.pdbx_seq_one_letter_code
_entity_poly.pdbx_strand_id
1 'polypeptide(L)' 'MEETGIVYECIRCGARVPSEELELRGGEIKCIICGYRILKKVKPPVVKRVQAK' A
#
# COMPACT_ATOMS: atom_id res chain seq x y z
N MET A 1 13.52 15.28 -3.63
CA MET A 1 12.33 14.76 -4.33
C MET A 1 11.95 13.47 -3.63
N GLU A 2 11.07 13.53 -2.63
CA GLU A 2 10.55 12.34 -1.97
C GLU A 2 9.27 11.94 -2.69
N GLU A 3 9.43 11.10 -3.69
CA GLU A 3 8.36 10.28 -4.24
C GLU A 3 7.92 9.31 -3.13
N THR A 4 6.99 9.76 -2.30
CA THR A 4 6.32 8.88 -1.32
C THR A 4 5.50 7.85 -2.09
N GLY A 5 6.16 6.77 -2.53
CA GLY A 5 5.53 5.64 -3.18
C GLY A 5 4.37 5.12 -2.34
N ILE A 6 3.27 4.75 -2.99
CA ILE A 6 2.09 4.25 -2.28
C ILE A 6 2.44 2.88 -1.72
N VAL A 7 2.51 2.77 -0.40
CA VAL A 7 2.72 1.47 0.26
C VAL A 7 1.39 0.84 0.59
N TYR A 8 1.26 -0.44 0.23
CA TYR A 8 0.15 -1.30 0.57
C TYR A 8 0.56 -2.30 1.66
N GLU A 9 -0.39 -2.74 2.47
CA GLU A 9 -0.20 -3.71 3.54
C GLU A 9 -1.14 -4.90 3.34
N CYS A 10 -0.62 -6.12 3.36
CA CYS A 10 -1.45 -7.31 3.26
C CYS A 10 -2.24 -7.53 4.55
N ILE A 11 -3.57 -7.67 4.44
CA ILE A 11 -4.43 -7.90 5.61
C ILE A 11 -4.16 -9.25 6.29
N ARG A 12 -3.69 -10.25 5.54
CA ARG A 12 -3.46 -11.60 6.07
C ARG A 12 -2.12 -11.74 6.80
N CYS A 13 -1.03 -11.22 6.23
CA CYS A 13 0.32 -11.42 6.77
C CYS A 13 1.01 -10.13 7.25
N GLY A 14 0.39 -8.96 7.08
CA GLY A 14 0.98 -7.67 7.46
C GLY A 14 2.14 -7.20 6.58
N ALA A 15 2.41 -7.91 5.48
CA ALA A 15 3.51 -7.56 4.58
C ALA A 15 3.28 -6.19 3.91
N ARG A 16 4.29 -5.32 3.97
CA ARG A 16 4.29 -4.02 3.27
C ARG A 16 4.85 -4.19 1.87
N VAL A 17 4.07 -3.81 0.87
CA VAL A 17 4.38 -3.95 -0.56
C VAL A 17 4.23 -2.57 -1.20
N PRO A 18 5.27 -2.01 -1.83
CA PRO A 18 5.16 -0.75 -2.57
C PRO A 18 4.35 -0.94 -3.86
N SER A 19 3.72 0.12 -4.35
CA SER A 19 2.91 0.11 -5.58
C SER A 19 3.69 -0.31 -6.81
N GLU A 20 4.95 0.12 -6.93
CA GLU A 20 5.81 -0.21 -8.07
C GLU A 20 6.02 -1.73 -8.23
N GLU A 21 6.13 -2.47 -7.12
CA GLU A 21 6.26 -3.94 -7.13
C GLU A 21 5.00 -4.65 -7.63
N LEU A 22 3.82 -4.03 -7.45
CA LEU A 22 2.55 -4.54 -7.97
C LEU A 22 2.41 -4.27 -9.47
N GLU A 23 2.86 -3.10 -9.92
CA GLU A 23 2.85 -2.72 -11.33
C GLU A 23 3.83 -3.58 -12.14
N LEU A 24 5.02 -3.86 -11.61
CA LEU A 24 6.02 -4.73 -12.25
C LEU A 24 5.52 -6.15 -12.53
N ARG A 25 4.55 -6.63 -11.73
CA ARG A 25 4.01 -8.00 -11.81
C ARG A 25 2.77 -8.13 -12.70
N GLY A 26 2.45 -7.11 -13.49
CA GLY A 26 1.31 -7.12 -14.41
C GLY A 26 0.01 -6.59 -13.79
N GLY A 27 0.09 -5.81 -12.70
CA GLY A 27 -1.06 -5.15 -12.08
C GLY A 27 -1.95 -6.07 -11.24
N GLU A 28 -1.53 -7.32 -10.99
CA GLU A 28 -2.26 -8.21 -10.11
C GLU A 28 -2.10 -7.79 -8.65
N ILE A 29 -3.22 -7.48 -7.98
CA ILE A 29 -3.24 -7.19 -6.54
C ILE A 29 -3.05 -8.51 -5.79
N LYS A 30 -1.81 -8.94 -5.64
CA LYS A 30 -1.42 -10.18 -4.96
C LYS A 30 -0.24 -9.93 -4.04
N CYS A 31 -0.38 -10.33 -2.78
CA CYS A 31 0.71 -10.28 -1.82
C CYS A 31 1.84 -11.22 -2.25
N ILE A 32 3.07 -10.70 -2.26
CA ILE A 32 4.26 -11.45 -2.66
C ILE A 32 4.61 -12.60 -1.72
N ILE A 33 4.20 -12.50 -0.44
CA ILE A 33 4.58 -13.45 0.61
C ILE A 33 3.58 -14.60 0.72
N CYS A 34 2.28 -14.30 0.73
CA CYS A 34 1.23 -15.29 1.02
C CYS A 34 0.23 -15.51 -0.12
N GLY A 35 0.35 -14.76 -1.23
CA GLY A 35 -0.56 -14.86 -2.37
C GLY A 35 -1.97 -14.32 -2.14
N TYR A 36 -2.25 -13.71 -0.99
CA TYR A 36 -3.54 -13.11 -0.68
C TYR A 36 -3.79 -11.86 -1.52
N ARG A 37 -5.04 -11.65 -1.98
CA ARG A 37 -5.37 -10.62 -2.97
C ARG A 37 -5.92 -9.30 -2.41
N ILE A 38 -6.00 -9.18 -1.09
CA ILE A 38 -6.52 -7.97 -0.45
C ILE A 38 -5.37 -7.27 0.27
N LEU A 39 -5.06 -6.07 -0.22
CA LEU A 39 -4.06 -5.17 0.33
C LEU A 39 -4.72 -3.85 0.74
N LYS A 40 -4.30 -3.29 1.87
CA LYS A 40 -4.78 -2.03 2.44
C LYS A 40 -3.75 -0.93 2.19
N LYS A 41 -4.15 0.22 1.66
CA LYS A 41 -3.24 1.37 1.52
C LYS A 41 -2.82 1.88 2.90
N VAL A 42 -1.51 1.99 3.14
CA VAL A 42 -0.96 2.53 4.38
C VAL A 42 -1.22 4.03 4.42
N LYS A 43 -1.57 4.55 5.60
CA LYS A 43 -1.80 5.98 5.81
C LYS A 43 -0.51 6.73 5.48
N PRO A 44 -0.55 7.73 4.58
CA PRO A 44 0.65 8.49 4.26
C PRO A 44 1.11 9.28 5.51
N PRO A 45 2.42 9.60 5.61
CA PRO A 45 2.97 10.32 6.76
C PRO A 45 2.45 11.77 6.85
N VAL A 46 1.94 12.32 5.75
CA VAL A 46 1.35 13.67 5.73
C VAL A 46 0.04 13.72 6.53
N VAL A 47 -0.02 14.65 7.47
CA VAL A 47 -1.21 14.88 8.31
C VAL A 47 -2.33 15.49 7.49
N LYS A 48 -3.54 14.91 7.59
CA LYS A 48 -4.75 15.50 7.02
C LYS A 48 -5.32 16.52 8.02
N ARG A 49 -5.41 17.80 7.62
CA ARG A 49 -6.11 18.85 8.39
C ARG A 49 -7.61 18.77 8.11
N VAL A 50 -8.44 18.78 9.16
CA VAL A 50 -9.90 18.74 9.06
C VAL A 50 -10.45 19.87 9.92
N GLN A 51 -11.32 20.72 9.36
CA GLN A 51 -12.00 21.77 10.13
C GLN A 51 -13.03 21.13 11.07
N ALA A 52 -13.04 21.54 12.33
CA ALA A 52 -14.09 21.20 13.28
C ALA A 52 -15.30 22.12 13.05
N LYS A 53 -16.52 21.58 13.18
CA LYS A 53 -17.76 22.36 13.19
C LYS A 53 -18.07 22.82 14.60
#